data_AF-A0A151RFA2-F1
#
_entry.id   AF-A0A151RFA2-F1
#
_cell.length_a   1.000
_cell.length_b   1.000
_cell.length_c   1.000
_cell.angle_alpha   90.00
_cell.angle_beta   90.00
_cell.angle_gamma   90.00
#
_symmetry.space_group_name_H-M   'P 1'
#
loop_
_entity.id
_entity.type
_entity.pdbx_description
1 polymer ?
#
loop_
_entity_poly.entity_id
_entity_poly.type
_entity_poly.pdbx_seq_one_letter_code
_entity_poly.pdbx_strand_id
1 'polypeptide(L)' 'FKPICDAFNFSKPIIQIDGMFLYGKYQDILLIATTQDGNSHVLPITFARVEREMLSN' A
#
# COMPACT_ATOMS: atom_id res chain seq x y z
N PHE A 1 10.43 12.94 -1.18
CA PHE A 1 9.13 13.11 -0.50
C PHE A 1 8.29 14.25 -1.08
N LYS A 2 8.82 15.46 -1.29
CA LYS A 2 8.03 16.61 -1.80
C LYS A 2 7.07 16.33 -2.98
N PRO A 3 7.46 15.60 -4.04
CA PRO A 3 6.54 15.30 -5.15
C PRO A 3 5.31 14.47 -4.76
N ILE A 4 5.44 13.55 -3.79
CA ILE A 4 4.32 12.72 -3.32
C ILE A 4 3.34 13.55 -2.48
N CYS A 5 3.85 14.47 -1.66
CA CYS A 5 3.04 15.37 -0.85
C CYS A 5 2.26 16.35 -1.73
N ASP A 6 2.92 16.90 -2.74
CA ASP A 6 2.29 17.82 -3.69
C ASP A 6 1.21 17.09 -4.52
N ALA A 7 1.46 15.84 -4.93
CA ALA A 7 0.46 14.98 -5.62
C ALA A 7 -0.73 14.58 -4.72
N PHE A 8 -0.51 14.48 -3.41
CA PHE A 8 -1.58 14.15 -2.44
C PHE A 8 -2.70 15.21 -2.43
N ASN A 9 -2.36 16.48 -2.68
CA ASN A 9 -3.35 17.57 -2.78
C ASN A 9 -4.33 17.39 -3.95
N PHE A 10 -3.97 16.59 -4.95
CA PHE A 10 -4.78 16.28 -6.14
C PHE A 10 -5.33 14.85 -6.12
N SER A 11 -5.06 14.11 -5.04
CA SER A 11 -5.55 12.75 -4.86
C SER A 11 -6.95 12.77 -4.26
N LYS A 12 -7.80 11.83 -4.66
CA LYS A 12 -9.09 11.58 -4.01
C LYS A 12 -8.84 11.22 -2.54
N PRO A 13 -9.77 11.52 -1.62
CA PRO A 13 -9.67 11.15 -0.21
C PRO A 13 -9.95 9.65 0.00
N ILE A 14 -9.26 8.79 -0.76
CA ILE A 14 -9.38 7.35 -0.75
C ILE A 14 -7.98 6.76 -0.60
N ILE A 15 -7.85 5.86 0.37
CA ILE A 15 -6.68 5.02 0.54
C ILE A 15 -7.13 3.58 0.35
N GLN A 16 -6.47 2.87 -0.55
CA GLN A 16 -6.66 1.44 -0.75
C GLN A 16 -5.44 0.72 -0.19
N ILE A 17 -5.67 -0.34 0.58
CA ILE A 17 -4.61 -1.19 1.13
C ILE A 17 -4.83 -2.57 0.55
N ASP A 18 -3.80 -3.09 -0.11
CA ASP A 18 -3.77 -4.46 -0.61
C ASP A 18 -2.59 -5.23 0.01
N GLY A 19 -2.76 -6.54 0.18
CA GLY A 19 -1.78 -7.43 0.77
C GLY A 19 -1.33 -8.48 -0.24
N MET A 20 -0.03 -8.48 -0.56
CA MET A 20 0.58 -9.53 -1.38
C MET A 20 1.36 -10.51 -0.50
N PHE A 21 1.01 -11.80 -0.58
CA PHE A 21 1.80 -12.85 0.07
C PHE A 21 3.15 -12.97 -0.64
N LEU A 22 4.23 -12.81 0.12
CA LEU A 22 5.56 -13.13 -0.37
C LEU A 22 5.76 -14.65 -0.28
N TYR A 23 6.29 -15.24 -1.36
CA TYR A 23 6.64 -16.66 -1.42
C TYR A 23 8.17 -16.84 -1.31
N GLY A 24 8.61 -17.99 -0.80
CA GLY A 24 10.02 -18.33 -0.65
C GLY A 24 10.58 -18.01 0.74
N LYS A 25 11.78 -17.41 0.80
CA LYS A 25 12.49 -17.13 2.08
C LYS A 25 11.83 -16.06 2.96
N TYR A 26 10.87 -15.33 2.42
CA TYR A 26 10.09 -14.31 3.13
C TYR A 26 8.67 -14.83 3.23
N GLN A 27 8.28 -15.37 4.39
CA GLN A 27 6.94 -15.92 4.64
C GLN A 27 5.92 -14.83 5.05
N ASP A 28 6.26 -13.58 4.77
CA ASP A 28 5.56 -12.39 5.25
C ASP A 28 4.57 -11.85 4.22
N ILE A 29 3.81 -10.84 4.64
CA ILE A 29 2.86 -10.11 3.81
C ILE A 29 3.49 -8.76 3.44
N LEU A 30 3.47 -8.40 2.17
CA LEU A 30 3.74 -7.04 1.73
C LEU A 30 2.42 -6.29 1.64
N LEU A 31 2.22 -5.30 2.51
CA LEU A 31 1.14 -4.35 2.38
C LEU A 31 1.56 -3.20 1.47
N ILE A 32 0.67 -2.82 0.56
CA ILE A 32 0.86 -1.66 -0.32
C ILE A 32 -0.32 -0.73 -0.10
N ALA A 33 -0.03 0.52 0.24
CA ALA A 33 -1.03 1.58 0.33
C ALA A 33 -0.98 2.41 -0.95
N THR A 34 -2.13 2.55 -1.60
CA THR A 34 -2.30 3.35 -2.81
C THR A 34 -3.41 4.37 -2.62
N THR A 35 -3.34 5.43 -3.41
CA THR A 35 -4.44 6.39 -3.58
C THR A 35 -4.82 6.48 -5.05
N GLN A 36 -5.82 7.29 -5.37
CA GLN A 36 -6.22 7.56 -6.74
C GLN A 36 -6.19 9.06 -7.02
N ASP A 37 -5.73 9.46 -8.19
CA ASP A 37 -5.88 10.84 -8.66
C ASP A 37 -7.33 11.14 -9.11
N GLY A 38 -7.60 12.40 -9.50
CA GLY A 38 -8.90 12.81 -10.04
C GLY A 38 -9.35 12.02 -11.28
N ASN A 39 -8.41 11.41 -12.02
CA ASN A 39 -8.66 10.58 -13.20
C ASN A 39 -8.76 9.08 -12.87
N SER A 40 -8.70 8.70 -11.60
CA SER A 40 -8.73 7.31 -11.13
C SER A 40 -7.46 6.51 -11.47
N HIS A 41 -6.34 7.17 -11.78
CA HIS A 41 -5.05 6.48 -11.82
C HIS A 41 -4.62 6.11 -10.41
N VAL A 42 -4.18 4.86 -10.24
CA VAL A 42 -3.67 4.36 -8.97
C VAL A 42 -2.25 4.88 -8.76
N LEU A 43 -2.01 5.54 -7.62
CA LEU A 43 -0.71 6.10 -7.23
C LEU A 43 -0.21 5.40 -5.95
N PRO A 44 1.03 4.87 -5.92
CA PRO A 44 1.59 4.28 -4.73
C PRO A 44 1.93 5.36 -3.69
N ILE A 45 1.51 5.16 -2.43
CA ILE A 45 1.85 6.05 -1.31
C ILE A 45 3.04 5.46 -0.55
N THR A 46 2.91 4.21 -0.11
CA THR A 46 3.91 3.51 0.71
C THR A 46 3.73 2.00 0.64
N PHE A 47 4.73 1.25 1.11
CA PHE A 47 4.66 -0.19 1.31
C PHE A 47 5.24 -0.56 2.69
N ALA A 48 4.77 -1.67 3.25
CA ALA A 48 5.26 -2.21 4.52
C ALA A 48 5.36 -3.73 4.44
N ARG A 49 6.44 -4.29 4.97
CA ARG A 49 6.54 -5.74 5.24
C ARG A 49 5.92 -6.00 6.61
N VAL A 50 4.99 -6.93 6.66
CA VAL A 50 4.26 -7.31 7.87
C VAL A 50 4.41 -8.80 8.07
N GLU A 51 4.77 -9.21 9.29
CA GLU A 51 4.79 -10.62 9.66
C GLU A 51 3.38 -11.20 9.54
N ARG A 52 3.26 -12.41 8.99
CA ARG A 52 1.95 -13.05 8.85
C ARG A 52 1.34 -13.26 10.24
N GLU A 53 0.08 -12.87 10.42
CA GLU A 53 -0.67 -13.24 11.62
C GLU A 53 -0.74 -14.78 11.70
N MET A 54 -0.13 -15.35 12.74
CA MET A 54 -0.40 -16.73 13.10
C MET A 54 -1.73 -16.75 13.84
N LEU A 55 -2.77 -17.30 13.22
CA LEU A 55 -4.00 -17.62 13.96
C LEU A 55 -3.63 -18.69 15.00
N SER A 56 -3.47 -18.28 16.25
CA SER A 56 -3.36 -19.21 17.38
C SER A 56 -4.74 -19.84 17.59
N ASN A 57 -4.84 -21.16 17.41
CA ASN A 57 -6.01 -21.96 17.79
C ASN A 57 -6.14 -22.07 19.31
#